data_AF-A0A0D3J4Y4-F1
#
_entry.id   AF-A0A0D3J4Y4-F1
#
_cell.length_a   1.000
_cell.length_b   1.000
_cell.length_c   1.000
_cell.angle_alpha   90.00
_cell.angle_beta   90.00
_cell.angle_gamma   90.00
#
_symmetry.space_group_name_H-M   'P 1'
#
loop_
_entity.id
_entity.type
_entity.pdbx_description
1 polymer ?
#
loop_
_entity_poly.entity_id
_entity_poly.type
_entity_poly.pdbx_seq_one_letter_code
_entity_poly.pdbx_strand_id
1 'polypeptide(L)'
;MAAPPSPPSPSPPASLASVTFPAGLTSIGDGAFDRCSALSRVTFPAGLTSIGSGAFARCSSLSSVTFPAGLTSIGNHAFLGCSALASVTFPAGLTSIGSSAFYGCSALTRVTFPAGLVSIRSYAFARCSSLSSVTFPAGLTSIGDGAFDRCSSLASVTFPAGLTSIGDGAFDRCSALSRVTFPAGLTSIGSGAFARCSSLTRVTVPDTATIPTFFPPATTVLRLPPKRMRDLQRWYEAVDGALAYKRCRPLLYSWLERAQTRLGSYGPDGAARQRDLEEFEGDFGLLRVE
;
A
#
# COMPACT_ATOMS: atom_id res chain seq x y z
N MET A 1 -35.14 -9.87 -23.89
CA MET A 1 -34.21 -9.35 -24.91
C MET A 1 -33.14 -8.54 -24.19
N ALA A 2 -31.92 -9.05 -24.08
CA ALA A 2 -30.81 -8.27 -23.56
C ALA A 2 -30.47 -7.16 -24.56
N ALA A 3 -30.29 -5.94 -24.08
CA ALA A 3 -29.84 -4.83 -24.91
C ALA A 3 -28.49 -5.20 -25.56
N PRO A 4 -28.28 -4.86 -26.84
CA PRO A 4 -26.99 -5.12 -27.50
C PRO A 4 -25.87 -4.38 -26.75
N PRO A 5 -24.65 -4.95 -26.70
CA PRO A 5 -23.51 -4.25 -26.12
C PRO A 5 -23.33 -2.91 -26.82
N SER A 6 -23.24 -1.84 -26.04
CA SER A 6 -23.02 -0.49 -26.56
C SER A 6 -21.76 -0.47 -27.43
N PRO A 7 -21.78 0.21 -28.59
CA PRO A 7 -20.59 0.30 -29.44
C PRO A 7 -19.43 0.94 -28.65
N PRO A 8 -18.18 0.51 -28.88
CA PRO A 8 -17.02 1.17 -28.27
C PRO A 8 -17.05 2.64 -28.66
N SER A 9 -17.08 3.52 -27.66
CA SER A 9 -17.00 4.96 -27.87
C SER A 9 -15.69 5.28 -28.60
N PRO A 10 -15.70 6.25 -29.55
CA PRO A 10 -14.49 6.62 -30.27
C PRO A 10 -13.42 7.07 -29.27
N SER A 11 -12.25 6.44 -29.33
CA SER A 11 -11.11 6.78 -28.48
C SER A 11 -10.74 8.25 -28.71
N PRO A 12 -10.57 9.06 -27.66
CA PRO A 12 -10.11 10.43 -27.81
C PRO A 12 -8.74 10.48 -28.50
N PRO A 13 -8.42 11.58 -29.21
CA PRO A 13 -7.16 11.69 -29.92
C PRO A 13 -5.97 11.61 -28.96
N ALA A 14 -4.87 11.00 -29.40
CA ALA A 14 -3.65 10.83 -28.60
C ALA A 14 -3.01 12.15 -28.10
N SER A 15 -3.42 13.29 -28.68
CA SER A 15 -3.00 14.65 -28.33
C SER A 15 -3.76 15.27 -27.15
N LEU A 16 -4.76 14.58 -26.58
CA LEU A 16 -5.57 15.13 -25.48
C LEU A 16 -4.73 15.31 -24.21
N ALA A 17 -4.44 16.56 -23.85
CA ALA A 17 -3.56 16.89 -22.73
C ALA A 17 -4.25 16.85 -21.35
N SER A 18 -5.54 17.16 -21.30
CA SER A 18 -6.33 17.22 -20.07
C SER A 18 -7.79 16.90 -20.30
N VAL A 19 -8.46 16.30 -19.30
CA VAL A 19 -9.90 15.98 -19.35
C VAL A 19 -10.61 16.50 -18.11
N THR A 20 -11.77 17.12 -18.34
CA THR A 20 -12.75 17.48 -17.30
C THR A 20 -14.09 16.85 -17.64
N PHE A 21 -14.71 16.20 -16.66
CA PHE A 21 -15.97 15.49 -16.84
C PHE A 21 -17.17 16.30 -16.33
N PRO A 22 -18.38 16.09 -16.87
CA PRO A 22 -19.58 16.74 -16.35
C PRO A 22 -19.94 16.22 -14.95
N ALA A 23 -20.56 17.09 -14.13
CA ALA A 23 -20.84 16.81 -12.72
C ALA A 23 -21.77 15.61 -12.46
N GLY A 24 -22.58 15.20 -13.46
CA GLY A 24 -23.48 14.05 -13.37
C GLY A 24 -22.88 12.72 -13.83
N LEU A 25 -21.61 12.67 -14.25
CA LEU A 25 -21.00 11.43 -14.73
C LEU A 25 -20.73 10.47 -13.56
N THR A 26 -21.38 9.31 -13.59
CA THR A 26 -21.26 8.29 -12.53
C THR A 26 -20.27 7.18 -12.86
N SER A 27 -19.92 6.98 -14.13
CA SER A 27 -18.98 5.94 -14.59
C SER A 27 -18.18 6.38 -15.80
N ILE A 28 -16.95 5.88 -15.91
CA ILE A 28 -16.12 5.99 -17.12
C ILE A 28 -16.08 4.61 -17.79
N GLY A 29 -16.42 4.55 -19.07
CA GLY A 29 -16.51 3.30 -19.82
C GLY A 29 -15.16 2.62 -20.07
N ASP A 30 -15.23 1.36 -20.51
CA ASP A 30 -14.06 0.58 -20.88
C ASP A 30 -13.30 1.24 -22.04
N GLY A 31 -11.97 1.33 -21.91
CA GLY A 31 -11.09 1.90 -22.93
C GLY A 31 -11.29 3.39 -23.24
N ALA A 32 -12.08 4.13 -22.44
CA ALA A 32 -12.51 5.50 -22.76
C ALA A 32 -11.39 6.48 -23.10
N PHE A 33 -10.19 6.31 -22.53
CA PHE A 33 -8.99 7.11 -22.77
C PHE A 33 -7.75 6.21 -23.02
N ASP A 34 -7.94 4.99 -23.54
CA ASP A 34 -6.79 4.13 -23.91
C ASP A 34 -5.88 4.84 -24.92
N ARG A 35 -4.58 4.81 -24.66
CA ARG A 35 -3.52 5.43 -25.48
C ARG A 35 -3.60 6.95 -25.62
N CYS A 36 -4.29 7.65 -24.72
CA CYS A 36 -4.15 9.11 -24.62
C CYS A 36 -2.78 9.47 -24.01
N SER A 37 -1.71 9.27 -24.77
CA SER A 37 -0.33 9.36 -24.27
C SER A 37 0.07 10.77 -23.84
N ALA A 38 -0.55 11.83 -24.38
CA ALA A 38 -0.35 13.21 -23.96
C ALA A 38 -1.14 13.60 -22.71
N LEU A 39 -2.08 12.75 -22.24
CA LEU A 39 -2.95 13.06 -21.12
C LEU A 39 -2.13 13.11 -19.83
N SER A 40 -1.97 14.31 -19.28
CA SER A 40 -1.14 14.57 -18.10
C SER A 40 -1.97 14.85 -16.85
N ARG A 41 -3.22 15.31 -17.02
CA ARG A 41 -4.12 15.69 -15.92
C ARG A 41 -5.54 15.20 -16.18
N VAL A 42 -6.13 14.58 -15.17
CA VAL A 42 -7.53 14.14 -15.18
C VAL A 42 -8.19 14.68 -13.91
N THR A 43 -9.32 15.36 -14.08
CA THR A 43 -10.15 15.83 -12.95
C THR A 43 -11.45 15.04 -12.94
N PHE A 44 -11.61 14.14 -11.98
CA PHE A 44 -12.82 13.33 -11.84
C PHE A 44 -13.98 14.10 -11.19
N PRO A 45 -15.22 13.83 -11.60
CA PRO A 45 -16.40 14.40 -10.95
C PRO A 45 -16.66 13.71 -9.61
N ALA A 46 -17.23 14.44 -8.65
CA ALA A 46 -17.49 13.92 -7.30
C ALA A 46 -18.42 12.69 -7.27
N GLY A 47 -19.34 12.60 -8.24
CA GLY A 47 -20.30 11.50 -8.37
C GLY A 47 -19.76 10.24 -9.07
N LEU A 48 -18.49 10.22 -9.48
CA LEU A 48 -17.90 9.06 -10.15
C LEU A 48 -17.78 7.88 -9.17
N THR A 49 -18.41 6.77 -9.51
CA THR A 49 -18.45 5.55 -8.68
C THR A 49 -17.63 4.40 -9.26
N SER A 50 -17.37 4.39 -10.57
CA SER A 50 -16.62 3.32 -11.25
C SER A 50 -15.76 3.82 -12.42
N ILE A 51 -14.60 3.18 -12.60
CA ILE A 51 -13.72 3.34 -13.76
C ILE A 51 -13.62 1.99 -14.47
N GLY A 52 -13.98 1.98 -15.75
CA GLY A 52 -14.01 0.77 -16.59
C GLY A 52 -12.63 0.17 -16.87
N SER A 53 -12.65 -1.01 -17.46
CA SER A 53 -11.45 -1.75 -17.83
C SER A 53 -10.67 -1.00 -18.91
N GLY A 54 -9.36 -0.81 -18.71
CA GLY A 54 -8.51 -0.11 -19.65
C GLY A 54 -8.83 1.37 -19.84
N ALA A 55 -9.67 1.98 -18.99
CA ALA A 55 -10.18 3.33 -19.19
C ALA A 55 -9.09 4.40 -19.38
N PHE A 56 -7.93 4.27 -18.73
CA PHE A 56 -6.77 5.14 -18.86
C PHE A 56 -5.50 4.34 -19.21
N ALA A 57 -5.66 3.18 -19.86
CA ALA A 57 -4.52 2.39 -20.27
C ALA A 57 -3.60 3.20 -21.21
N ARG A 58 -2.28 3.07 -21.02
CA ARG A 58 -1.21 3.69 -21.82
C ARG A 58 -1.29 5.22 -21.89
N CYS A 59 -1.89 5.86 -20.88
CA CYS A 59 -1.76 7.30 -20.64
C CYS A 59 -0.37 7.61 -20.05
N SER A 60 0.69 7.48 -20.87
CA SER A 60 2.08 7.50 -20.40
C SER A 60 2.53 8.81 -19.76
N SER A 61 1.86 9.93 -20.05
CA SER A 61 2.16 11.24 -19.43
C SER A 61 1.37 11.53 -18.16
N LEU A 62 0.44 10.65 -17.76
CA LEU A 62 -0.41 10.86 -16.59
C LEU A 62 0.43 10.70 -15.32
N SER A 63 0.68 11.81 -14.63
CA SER A 63 1.66 11.85 -13.54
C SER A 63 1.04 11.70 -12.14
N SER A 64 -0.22 12.08 -11.98
CA SER A 64 -0.94 12.00 -10.72
C SER A 64 -2.43 11.80 -10.95
N VAL A 65 -3.07 11.03 -10.06
CA VAL A 65 -4.51 10.78 -10.11
C VAL A 65 -5.07 10.95 -8.70
N THR A 66 -6.07 11.82 -8.57
CA THR A 66 -6.83 12.00 -7.32
C THR A 66 -8.23 11.47 -7.53
N PHE A 67 -8.56 10.36 -6.88
CA PHE A 67 -9.87 9.73 -7.00
C PHE A 67 -10.92 10.42 -6.13
N PRO A 68 -12.17 10.53 -6.60
CA PRO A 68 -13.26 11.09 -5.81
C PRO A 68 -13.66 10.12 -4.69
N ALA A 69 -14.17 10.67 -3.58
CA ALA A 69 -14.52 9.89 -2.39
C ALA A 69 -15.56 8.79 -2.65
N GLY A 70 -16.45 8.98 -3.63
CA GLY A 70 -17.48 8.03 -4.02
C GLY A 70 -17.01 6.89 -4.93
N LEU A 71 -15.74 6.85 -5.35
CA LEU A 71 -15.22 5.80 -6.21
C LEU A 71 -15.15 4.46 -5.44
N THR A 72 -15.83 3.45 -5.97
CA THR A 72 -15.94 2.12 -5.36
C THR A 72 -15.16 1.05 -6.11
N SER A 73 -14.94 1.23 -7.41
CA SER A 73 -14.28 0.22 -8.25
C SER A 73 -13.36 0.80 -9.33
N ILE A 74 -12.23 0.14 -9.52
CA ILE A 74 -11.29 0.35 -10.62
C ILE A 74 -11.20 -0.95 -11.42
N GLY A 75 -11.50 -0.88 -12.71
CA GLY A 75 -11.53 -2.03 -13.62
C GLY A 75 -10.17 -2.63 -13.95
N ASN A 76 -10.19 -3.74 -14.68
CA ASN A 76 -8.96 -4.42 -15.11
C ASN A 76 -8.16 -3.52 -16.04
N HIS A 77 -6.84 -3.49 -15.92
CA HIS A 77 -5.96 -2.68 -16.78
C HIS A 77 -6.24 -1.16 -16.76
N ALA A 78 -7.05 -0.63 -15.83
CA ALA A 78 -7.56 0.74 -15.89
C ALA A 78 -6.47 1.81 -16.06
N PHE A 79 -5.30 1.65 -15.43
CA PHE A 79 -4.13 2.53 -15.52
C PHE A 79 -2.89 1.78 -16.04
N LEU A 80 -3.08 0.69 -16.78
CA LEU A 80 -1.97 -0.12 -17.31
C LEU A 80 -1.03 0.76 -18.14
N GLY A 81 0.26 0.76 -17.84
CA GLY A 81 1.27 1.48 -18.61
C GLY A 81 1.23 3.01 -18.44
N CYS A 82 0.61 3.53 -17.38
CA CYS A 82 0.76 4.94 -16.99
C CYS A 82 2.16 5.16 -16.37
N SER A 83 3.20 5.13 -17.20
CA SER A 83 4.60 5.09 -16.77
C SER A 83 5.06 6.29 -15.95
N ALA A 84 4.43 7.46 -16.14
CA ALA A 84 4.71 8.69 -15.38
C ALA A 84 3.95 8.79 -14.05
N LEU A 85 2.99 7.88 -13.77
CA LEU A 85 2.14 7.96 -12.59
C LEU A 85 2.96 7.73 -11.32
N ALA A 86 3.27 8.81 -10.62
CA ALA A 86 4.21 8.80 -9.49
C ALA A 86 3.53 8.57 -8.14
N SER A 87 2.26 8.96 -8.04
CA SER A 87 1.46 8.85 -6.82
C SER A 87 0.00 8.54 -7.13
N VAL A 88 -0.60 7.72 -6.27
CA VAL A 88 -2.01 7.37 -6.31
C VAL A 88 -2.56 7.41 -4.89
N THR A 89 -3.64 8.16 -4.68
CA THR A 89 -4.36 8.19 -3.41
C THR A 89 -5.72 7.54 -3.60
N PHE A 90 -5.93 6.39 -2.97
CA PHE A 90 -7.21 5.68 -3.04
C PHE A 90 -8.22 6.27 -2.05
N PRO A 91 -9.50 6.37 -2.43
CA PRO A 91 -10.55 6.83 -1.53
C PRO A 91 -10.92 5.71 -0.55
N ALA A 92 -11.37 6.08 0.65
CA ALA A 92 -11.68 5.13 1.72
C ALA A 92 -12.77 4.11 1.34
N GLY A 93 -13.71 4.49 0.47
CA GLY A 93 -14.81 3.65 -0.01
C GLY A 93 -14.46 2.70 -1.17
N LEU A 94 -13.21 2.71 -1.65
CA LEU A 94 -12.80 1.82 -2.74
C LEU A 94 -12.72 0.38 -2.26
N THR A 95 -13.51 -0.50 -2.87
CA THR A 95 -13.63 -1.92 -2.48
C THR A 95 -12.94 -2.87 -3.45
N SER A 96 -12.67 -2.44 -4.69
CA SER A 96 -12.10 -3.30 -5.72
C SER A 96 -11.10 -2.60 -6.63
N ILE A 97 -9.93 -3.23 -6.79
CA ILE A 97 -8.90 -2.90 -7.78
C ILE A 97 -8.75 -4.11 -8.71
N GLY A 98 -8.99 -3.90 -10.00
CA GLY A 98 -8.94 -4.96 -11.01
C GLY A 98 -7.54 -5.53 -11.26
N SER A 99 -7.50 -6.66 -11.96
CA SER A 99 -6.26 -7.29 -12.39
C SER A 99 -5.48 -6.35 -13.30
N SER A 100 -4.16 -6.29 -13.09
CA SER A 100 -3.26 -5.41 -13.85
C SER A 100 -3.65 -3.93 -13.87
N ALA A 101 -4.47 -3.45 -12.92
CA ALA A 101 -4.99 -2.08 -12.93
C ALA A 101 -3.88 -1.01 -12.97
N PHE A 102 -2.76 -1.21 -12.27
CA PHE A 102 -1.61 -0.31 -12.25
C PHE A 102 -0.34 -0.98 -12.82
N TYR A 103 -0.50 -2.00 -13.67
CA TYR A 103 0.62 -2.70 -14.29
C TYR A 103 1.54 -1.73 -15.04
N GLY A 104 2.83 -1.73 -14.75
CA GLY A 104 3.81 -0.91 -15.45
C GLY A 104 3.75 0.59 -15.13
N CYS A 105 3.14 0.98 -14.01
CA CYS A 105 3.28 2.34 -13.47
C CYS A 105 4.69 2.53 -12.88
N SER A 106 5.70 2.62 -13.74
CA SER A 106 7.12 2.55 -13.36
C SER A 106 7.59 3.69 -12.45
N ALA A 107 6.94 4.85 -12.49
CA ALA A 107 7.24 5.99 -11.61
C ALA A 107 6.56 5.91 -10.23
N LEU A 108 5.63 4.97 -10.02
CA LEU A 108 4.85 4.89 -8.79
C LEU A 108 5.78 4.55 -7.62
N THR A 109 5.87 5.45 -6.63
CA THR A 109 6.85 5.31 -5.54
C THR A 109 6.27 4.73 -4.26
N ARG A 110 5.01 5.03 -3.98
CA ARG A 110 4.30 4.63 -2.75
C ARG A 110 2.86 4.27 -3.05
N VAL A 111 2.36 3.27 -2.33
CA VAL A 111 0.95 2.88 -2.38
C VAL A 111 0.41 2.67 -0.96
N THR A 112 -0.67 3.39 -0.64
CA THR A 112 -1.43 3.20 0.60
C THR A 112 -2.83 2.73 0.24
N PHE A 113 -3.15 1.50 0.62
CA PHE A 113 -4.45 0.90 0.31
C PHE A 113 -5.56 1.35 1.27
N PRO A 114 -6.82 1.40 0.81
CA PRO A 114 -7.95 1.75 1.67
C PRO A 114 -8.26 0.59 2.63
N ALA A 115 -8.72 0.93 3.84
CA ALA A 115 -8.93 -0.03 4.93
C ALA A 115 -9.90 -1.17 4.57
N GLY A 116 -10.88 -0.91 3.69
CA GLY A 116 -11.88 -1.88 3.26
C GLY A 116 -11.43 -2.87 2.17
N LEU A 117 -10.20 -2.75 1.64
CA LEU A 117 -9.73 -3.63 0.57
C LEU A 117 -9.35 -5.03 1.13
N VAL A 118 -10.07 -6.05 0.66
CA VAL A 118 -9.92 -7.44 1.15
C VAL A 118 -8.91 -8.25 0.34
N SER A 119 -8.70 -7.91 -0.93
CA SER A 119 -7.81 -8.64 -1.83
C SER A 119 -7.11 -7.73 -2.84
N ILE A 120 -5.89 -8.09 -3.22
CA ILE A 120 -5.17 -7.46 -4.34
C ILE A 120 -5.15 -8.46 -5.49
N ARG A 121 -5.66 -8.06 -6.66
CA ARG A 121 -5.79 -8.94 -7.83
C ARG A 121 -4.46 -9.19 -8.53
N SER A 122 -4.44 -10.20 -9.39
CA SER A 122 -3.25 -10.63 -10.13
C SER A 122 -2.65 -9.47 -10.93
N TYR A 123 -1.33 -9.34 -10.87
CA TYR A 123 -0.53 -8.34 -11.57
C TYR A 123 -0.90 -6.87 -11.31
N ALA A 124 -1.74 -6.57 -10.32
CA ALA A 124 -2.31 -5.23 -10.09
C ALA A 124 -1.25 -4.12 -10.05
N PHE A 125 -0.08 -4.37 -9.46
CA PHE A 125 1.05 -3.43 -9.35
C PHE A 125 2.35 -4.02 -9.92
N ALA A 126 2.27 -5.02 -10.80
CA ALA A 126 3.46 -5.58 -11.42
C ALA A 126 4.21 -4.53 -12.26
N ARG A 127 5.54 -4.61 -12.29
CA ARG A 127 6.45 -3.69 -12.98
C ARG A 127 6.38 -2.23 -12.50
N CYS A 128 5.90 -1.98 -11.29
CA CYS A 128 6.10 -0.69 -10.61
C CYS A 128 7.52 -0.60 -10.06
N SER A 129 8.51 -0.43 -10.93
CA SER A 129 9.94 -0.56 -10.59
C SER A 129 10.44 0.44 -9.55
N SER A 130 9.81 1.61 -9.43
CA SER A 130 10.14 2.64 -8.42
C SER A 130 9.38 2.48 -7.10
N LEU A 131 8.49 1.48 -7.00
CA LEU A 131 7.67 1.27 -5.81
C LEU A 131 8.56 0.83 -4.65
N SER A 132 8.75 1.71 -3.68
CA SER A 132 9.66 1.53 -2.55
C SER A 132 8.93 1.26 -1.24
N SER A 133 7.67 1.69 -1.13
CA SER A 133 6.84 1.55 0.06
C SER A 133 5.42 1.12 -0.29
N VAL A 134 4.93 0.11 0.42
CA VAL A 134 3.55 -0.37 0.31
C VAL A 134 2.97 -0.53 1.71
N THR A 135 1.83 0.10 1.96
CA THR A 135 1.08 -0.04 3.21
C THR A 135 -0.20 -0.82 2.95
N PHE A 136 -0.23 -2.07 3.41
CA PHE A 136 -1.39 -2.94 3.30
C PHE A 136 -2.45 -2.63 4.36
N PRO A 137 -3.74 -2.80 4.04
CA PRO A 137 -4.81 -2.62 5.01
C PRO A 137 -4.91 -3.83 5.95
N ALA A 138 -5.33 -3.61 7.20
CA ALA A 138 -5.40 -4.66 8.21
C ALA A 138 -6.34 -5.83 7.82
N GLY A 139 -7.38 -5.55 7.02
CA GLY A 139 -8.35 -6.53 6.53
C GLY A 139 -7.94 -7.29 5.27
N LEU A 140 -6.72 -7.09 4.74
CA LEU A 140 -6.26 -7.79 3.55
C LEU A 140 -6.06 -9.29 3.85
N THR A 141 -6.73 -10.13 3.06
CA THR A 141 -6.70 -11.60 3.23
C THR A 141 -5.89 -12.30 2.16
N SER A 142 -5.77 -11.72 0.95
CA SER A 142 -5.10 -12.37 -0.18
C SER A 142 -4.38 -11.39 -1.11
N ILE A 143 -3.23 -11.82 -1.62
CA ILE A 143 -2.46 -11.15 -2.68
C ILE A 143 -2.39 -12.10 -3.87
N GLY A 144 -2.88 -11.67 -5.04
CA GLY A 144 -2.94 -12.48 -6.25
C GLY A 144 -1.60 -12.68 -6.96
N ASP A 145 -1.63 -13.51 -7.99
CA ASP A 145 -0.44 -13.90 -8.75
C ASP A 145 0.25 -12.70 -9.40
N GLY A 146 1.57 -12.62 -9.26
CA GLY A 146 2.38 -11.55 -9.83
C GLY A 146 2.02 -10.14 -9.36
N ALA A 147 1.21 -9.97 -8.30
CA ALA A 147 0.64 -8.67 -7.90
C ALA A 147 1.68 -7.53 -7.79
N PHE A 148 2.90 -7.86 -7.36
CA PHE A 148 4.05 -6.96 -7.23
C PHE A 148 5.29 -7.48 -7.97
N ASP A 149 5.15 -8.35 -9.00
CA ASP A 149 6.29 -8.82 -9.81
C ASP A 149 7.12 -7.64 -10.33
N ARG A 150 8.44 -7.72 -10.26
CA ARG A 150 9.39 -6.69 -10.71
C ARG A 150 9.23 -5.31 -10.04
N CYS A 151 8.74 -5.26 -8.80
CA CYS A 151 8.87 -4.06 -7.96
C CYS A 151 10.29 -3.97 -7.38
N SER A 152 11.27 -3.69 -8.24
CA SER A 152 12.71 -3.81 -7.93
C SER A 152 13.21 -2.89 -6.81
N SER A 153 12.51 -1.78 -6.52
CA SER A 153 12.86 -0.84 -5.45
C SER A 153 12.20 -1.16 -4.10
N LEU A 154 11.34 -2.18 -4.03
CA LEU A 154 10.61 -2.52 -2.81
C LEU A 154 11.56 -3.20 -1.82
N ALA A 155 11.96 -2.47 -0.77
CA ALA A 155 13.03 -2.90 0.14
C ALA A 155 12.53 -3.76 1.32
N SER A 156 11.33 -3.49 1.80
CA SER A 156 10.72 -4.18 2.94
C SER A 156 9.21 -4.29 2.79
N VAL A 157 8.65 -5.37 3.30
CA VAL A 157 7.21 -5.60 3.33
C VAL A 157 6.78 -6.13 4.70
N THR A 158 5.76 -5.49 5.26
CA THR A 158 5.06 -5.94 6.47
C THR A 158 3.66 -6.37 6.08
N PHE A 159 3.36 -7.67 6.23
CA PHE A 159 2.05 -8.21 5.92
C PHE A 159 1.08 -8.08 7.10
N PRO A 160 -0.22 -7.83 6.85
CA PRO A 160 -1.22 -7.75 7.90
C PRO A 160 -1.49 -9.13 8.50
N ALA A 161 -1.86 -9.17 9.79
CA ALA A 161 -2.07 -10.41 10.54
C ALA A 161 -3.14 -11.33 9.93
N GLY A 162 -4.12 -10.76 9.21
CA GLY A 162 -5.21 -11.49 8.55
C GLY A 162 -4.88 -12.07 7.17
N LEU A 163 -3.67 -11.84 6.65
CA LEU A 163 -3.28 -12.37 5.34
C LEU A 163 -3.12 -13.89 5.40
N THR A 164 -3.85 -14.61 4.55
CA THR A 164 -3.86 -16.08 4.50
C THR A 164 -3.14 -16.61 3.26
N SER A 165 -3.16 -15.89 2.13
CA SER A 165 -2.56 -16.36 0.89
C SER A 165 -1.76 -15.30 0.12
N ILE A 166 -0.65 -15.76 -0.47
CA ILE A 166 0.16 -15.01 -1.43
C ILE A 166 0.23 -15.85 -2.71
N GLY A 167 -0.10 -15.27 -3.85
CA GLY A 167 -0.17 -15.96 -5.15
C GLY A 167 1.19 -16.24 -5.79
N ASP A 168 1.15 -16.92 -6.92
CA ASP A 168 2.32 -17.33 -7.69
C ASP A 168 3.08 -16.10 -8.20
N GLY A 169 4.40 -16.06 -8.00
CA GLY A 169 5.24 -14.96 -8.46
C GLY A 169 4.89 -13.58 -7.87
N ALA A 170 4.06 -13.49 -6.81
CA ALA A 170 3.51 -12.24 -6.30
C ALA A 170 4.57 -11.14 -6.05
N PHE A 171 5.78 -11.51 -5.65
CA PHE A 171 6.94 -10.63 -5.44
C PHE A 171 8.18 -11.15 -6.21
N ASP A 172 8.02 -11.86 -7.34
CA ASP A 172 9.16 -12.29 -8.18
C ASP A 172 9.96 -11.05 -8.63
N ARG A 173 11.28 -11.16 -8.65
CA ARG A 173 12.21 -10.08 -9.03
C ARG A 173 12.09 -8.78 -8.22
N CYS A 174 11.57 -8.82 -6.99
CA CYS A 174 11.72 -7.73 -6.03
C CYS A 174 13.15 -7.72 -5.47
N SER A 175 14.13 -7.29 -6.29
CA SER A 175 15.56 -7.45 -6.02
C SER A 175 16.06 -6.71 -4.77
N ALA A 176 15.45 -5.59 -4.40
CA ALA A 176 15.79 -4.84 -3.18
C ALA A 176 15.17 -5.42 -1.90
N LEU A 177 14.23 -6.37 -2.03
CA LEU A 177 13.47 -6.90 -0.90
C LEU A 177 14.39 -7.70 0.02
N SER A 178 14.72 -7.12 1.17
CA SER A 178 15.67 -7.69 2.14
C SER A 178 15.00 -8.13 3.44
N ARG A 179 13.87 -7.50 3.79
CA ARG A 179 13.09 -7.79 5.00
C ARG A 179 11.65 -8.11 4.66
N VAL A 180 11.19 -9.28 5.07
CA VAL A 180 9.80 -9.70 4.95
C VAL A 180 9.32 -10.27 6.27
N THR A 181 8.24 -9.70 6.80
CA THR A 181 7.59 -10.21 8.02
C THR A 181 6.28 -10.89 7.63
N PHE A 182 6.27 -12.22 7.67
CA PHE A 182 5.07 -13.02 7.39
C PHE A 182 4.16 -13.12 8.61
N PRO A 183 2.84 -13.13 8.42
CA PRO A 183 1.90 -13.28 9.52
C PRO A 183 1.77 -14.75 9.94
N ALA A 184 1.51 -14.97 11.22
CA ALA A 184 1.35 -16.31 11.78
C ALA A 184 0.14 -17.07 11.21
N GLY A 185 -0.85 -16.36 10.64
CA GLY A 185 -2.05 -16.93 10.02
C GLY A 185 -1.89 -17.31 8.54
N LEU A 186 -0.70 -17.12 7.96
CA LEU A 186 -0.45 -17.43 6.56
C LEU A 186 -0.54 -18.94 6.31
N THR A 187 -1.32 -19.36 5.32
CA THR A 187 -1.57 -20.77 5.00
C THR A 187 -0.96 -21.20 3.66
N SER A 188 -0.80 -20.28 2.72
CA SER A 188 -0.30 -20.61 1.37
C SER A 188 0.62 -19.51 0.81
N ILE A 189 1.75 -19.94 0.23
CA ILE A 189 2.66 -19.10 -0.55
C ILE A 189 2.84 -19.73 -1.92
N GLY A 190 2.38 -19.03 -2.96
CA GLY A 190 2.41 -19.50 -4.34
C GLY A 190 3.80 -19.75 -4.90
N SER A 191 3.82 -20.44 -6.03
CA SER A 191 4.99 -20.83 -6.79
C SER A 191 5.83 -19.62 -7.21
N GLY A 192 7.10 -19.58 -6.84
CA GLY A 192 8.03 -18.50 -7.11
C GLY A 192 7.64 -17.16 -6.51
N ALA A 193 6.76 -17.11 -5.49
CA ALA A 193 6.25 -15.85 -4.94
C ALA A 193 7.35 -14.86 -4.55
N PHE A 194 8.52 -15.34 -4.09
CA PHE A 194 9.69 -14.52 -3.78
C PHE A 194 10.92 -14.94 -4.61
N ALA A 195 10.69 -15.54 -5.77
CA ALA A 195 11.78 -15.90 -6.68
C ALA A 195 12.59 -14.66 -7.05
N ARG A 196 13.91 -14.82 -7.18
CA ARG A 196 14.83 -13.74 -7.59
C ARG A 196 14.78 -12.48 -6.71
N CYS A 197 14.30 -12.56 -5.47
CA CYS A 197 14.51 -11.53 -4.45
C CYS A 197 15.96 -11.61 -3.93
N SER A 198 16.94 -11.16 -4.73
CA SER A 198 18.36 -11.39 -4.46
C SER A 198 18.88 -10.83 -3.13
N SER A 199 18.23 -9.82 -2.56
CA SER A 199 18.59 -9.24 -1.26
C SER A 199 17.96 -9.95 -0.06
N LEU A 200 17.07 -10.92 -0.29
CA LEU A 200 16.36 -11.62 0.76
C LEU A 200 17.28 -12.68 1.38
N THR A 201 17.67 -12.47 2.64
CA THR A 201 18.65 -13.32 3.33
C THR A 201 18.02 -14.20 4.41
N ARG A 202 16.93 -13.74 5.05
CA ARG A 202 16.24 -14.48 6.09
C ARG A 202 14.74 -14.22 6.03
N VAL A 203 13.98 -15.29 6.18
CA VAL A 203 12.52 -15.24 6.33
C VAL A 203 12.08 -16.15 7.46
N THR A 204 11.03 -15.73 8.17
CA THR A 204 10.34 -16.58 9.15
C THR A 204 8.94 -16.85 8.63
N VAL A 205 8.59 -18.12 8.46
CA VAL A 205 7.29 -18.56 7.91
C VAL A 205 6.61 -19.52 8.90
N PRO A 206 5.27 -19.60 8.92
CA PRO A 206 4.58 -20.57 9.75
C PRO A 206 4.83 -21.99 9.24
N ASP A 207 4.98 -22.94 10.15
CA ASP A 207 5.13 -24.37 9.83
C ASP A 207 3.87 -24.97 9.19
N THR A 208 2.71 -24.34 9.40
CA THR A 208 1.43 -24.70 8.79
C THR A 208 1.27 -24.27 7.34
N ALA A 209 2.14 -23.39 6.82
CA ALA A 209 1.99 -22.91 5.44
C ALA A 209 2.43 -23.97 4.42
N THR A 210 1.60 -24.20 3.40
CA THR A 210 2.01 -24.90 2.18
C THR A 210 2.91 -23.95 1.38
N ILE A 211 4.16 -24.37 1.15
CA ILE A 211 5.16 -23.57 0.44
C ILE A 211 5.65 -24.39 -0.75
N PRO A 212 4.96 -24.33 -1.90
CA PRO A 212 5.35 -25.02 -3.13
C PRO A 212 6.73 -24.64 -3.70
N THR A 213 7.42 -23.55 -3.29
CA THR A 213 8.62 -23.08 -4.03
C THR A 213 9.71 -22.27 -3.33
N PHE A 214 10.90 -22.44 -3.92
CA PHE A 214 12.15 -21.69 -3.99
C PHE A 214 12.13 -20.19 -3.60
N PHE A 215 12.47 -19.93 -2.34
CA PHE A 215 13.23 -18.73 -1.99
C PHE A 215 14.60 -18.74 -2.73
N PRO A 216 15.26 -17.58 -2.91
CA PRO A 216 16.64 -17.55 -3.41
C PRO A 216 17.53 -18.53 -2.62
N PRO A 217 18.50 -19.23 -3.25
CA PRO A 217 19.31 -20.25 -2.57
C PRO A 217 20.06 -19.75 -1.33
N ALA A 218 20.39 -18.45 -1.29
CA ALA A 218 21.05 -17.81 -0.15
C ALA A 218 20.10 -17.47 1.02
N THR A 219 18.79 -17.71 0.88
CA THR A 219 17.80 -17.33 1.89
C THR A 219 17.71 -18.40 2.97
N THR A 220 17.97 -18.01 4.20
CA THR A 220 17.68 -18.85 5.38
C THR A 220 16.18 -18.80 5.68
N VAL A 221 15.50 -19.94 5.55
CA VAL A 221 14.06 -20.07 5.86
C VAL A 221 13.91 -20.70 7.24
N LEU A 222 13.43 -19.93 8.21
CA LEU A 222 13.06 -20.42 9.53
C LEU A 222 11.57 -20.75 9.56
N ARG A 223 11.22 -21.99 9.89
CA ARG A 223 9.83 -22.41 10.11
C ARG A 223 9.53 -22.43 11.60
N LEU A 224 8.45 -21.76 12.01
CA LEU A 224 8.02 -21.72 13.42
C LEU A 224 6.52 -22.01 13.55
N PRO A 225 6.08 -22.63 14.66
CA PRO A 225 4.68 -22.69 15.01
C PRO A 225 4.07 -21.28 15.10
N PRO A 226 2.80 -21.08 14.69
CA PRO A 226 2.13 -19.78 14.74
C PRO A 226 2.20 -19.10 16.12
N LYS A 227 2.17 -19.89 17.21
CA LYS A 227 2.32 -19.37 18.57
C LYS A 227 3.69 -18.72 18.79
N ARG A 228 4.78 -19.41 18.39
CA ARG A 228 6.15 -18.89 18.51
C ARG A 228 6.39 -17.67 17.62
N MET A 229 5.77 -17.61 16.44
CA MET A 229 5.84 -16.39 15.61
C MET A 229 5.21 -15.19 16.31
N ARG A 230 4.03 -15.37 16.93
CA ARG A 230 3.39 -14.31 17.71
C ARG A 230 4.21 -13.91 18.93
N ASP A 231 4.79 -14.88 19.64
CA ASP A 231 5.65 -14.61 20.78
C ASP A 231 6.93 -13.86 20.36
N LEU A 232 7.54 -14.26 19.24
CA LEU A 232 8.71 -13.59 18.65
C LEU A 232 8.38 -12.16 18.22
N GLN A 233 7.23 -11.97 17.57
CA GLN A 233 6.76 -10.64 17.17
C GLN A 233 6.51 -9.75 18.39
N ARG A 234 5.82 -10.26 19.42
CA ARG A 234 5.62 -9.55 20.70
C ARG A 234 6.93 -9.22 21.39
N TRP A 235 7.91 -10.11 21.32
CA TRP A 235 9.24 -9.86 21.89
C TRP A 235 9.95 -8.72 21.15
N TYR A 236 9.94 -8.72 19.81
CA TYR A 236 10.49 -7.60 19.03
C TYR A 236 9.78 -6.29 19.35
N GLU A 237 8.44 -6.29 19.40
CA GLU A 237 7.63 -5.12 19.78
C GLU A 237 8.00 -4.62 21.19
N ALA A 238 8.20 -5.52 22.15
CA ALA A 238 8.61 -5.16 23.51
C ALA A 238 10.04 -4.62 23.57
N VAL A 239 10.98 -5.18 22.80
CA VAL A 239 12.36 -4.71 22.71
C VAL A 239 12.42 -3.33 22.05
N ASP A 240 11.70 -3.13 20.95
CA ASP A 240 11.59 -1.83 20.28
C ASP A 240 10.96 -0.80 21.22
N GLY A 241 9.91 -1.17 21.95
CA GLY A 241 9.32 -0.33 22.99
C GLY A 241 10.30 0.01 24.13
N ALA A 242 11.10 -0.95 24.59
CA ALA A 242 12.12 -0.72 25.62
C ALA A 242 13.27 0.16 25.12
N LEU A 243 13.69 0.00 23.86
CA LEU A 243 14.70 0.85 23.21
C LEU A 243 14.17 2.27 23.01
N ALA A 244 12.92 2.41 22.54
CA ALA A 244 12.24 3.69 22.43
C ALA A 244 12.15 4.38 23.80
N TYR A 245 11.74 3.64 24.85
CA TYR A 245 11.75 4.15 26.22
C TYR A 245 13.14 4.60 26.66
N LYS A 246 14.19 3.81 26.39
CA LYS A 246 15.59 4.18 26.72
C LYS A 246 16.01 5.49 26.03
N ARG A 247 15.62 5.69 24.77
CA ARG A 247 15.87 6.95 24.02
C ARG A 247 15.10 8.13 24.60
N CYS A 248 13.85 7.90 24.98
CA CYS A 248 12.94 8.93 25.49
C CYS A 248 13.14 9.24 26.98
N ARG A 249 13.80 8.36 27.73
CA ARG A 249 13.98 8.46 29.17
C ARG A 249 14.57 9.82 29.59
N PRO A 250 15.65 10.35 28.99
CA PRO A 250 16.18 11.66 29.40
C PRO A 250 15.18 12.79 29.20
N LEU A 251 14.45 12.78 28.08
CA LEU A 251 13.39 13.75 27.80
C LEU A 251 12.27 13.64 28.84
N LEU A 252 11.84 12.42 29.17
CA LEU A 252 10.79 12.16 30.15
C LEU A 252 11.18 12.62 31.56
N TYR A 253 12.42 12.37 31.98
CA TYR A 253 12.92 12.86 33.27
C TYR A 253 13.01 14.39 33.28
N SER A 254 13.52 15.00 32.21
CA SER A 254 13.60 16.46 32.10
C SER A 254 12.22 17.12 32.11
N TRP A 255 11.23 16.51 31.45
CA TRP A 255 9.85 16.96 31.46
C TRP A 255 9.23 16.80 32.86
N LEU A 256 9.43 15.66 33.52
CA LEU A 256 8.95 15.42 34.88
C LEU A 256 9.53 16.42 35.89
N GLU A 257 10.82 16.76 35.80
CA GLU A 257 11.44 17.78 36.66
C GLU A 257 10.80 19.17 36.44
N ARG A 258 10.57 19.55 35.18
CA ARG A 258 9.89 20.81 34.84
C ARG A 258 8.43 20.82 35.30
N ALA A 259 7.71 19.73 35.14
CA ALA A 259 6.34 19.56 35.64
C ALA A 259 6.28 19.60 37.18
N GLN A 260 7.25 18.99 37.87
CA GLN A 260 7.33 19.00 39.33
C GLN A 260 7.63 20.39 39.91
N THR A 261 8.40 21.20 39.19
CA THR A 261 8.62 22.61 39.54
C THR A 261 7.33 23.44 39.41
N ARG A 262 6.40 23.03 38.52
CA ARG A 262 5.14 23.72 38.24
C ARG A 262 3.96 23.23 39.09
N LEU A 263 4.12 22.15 39.85
CA LEU A 263 3.08 21.56 40.71
C LEU A 263 2.49 22.55 41.73
N GLY A 264 3.26 23.55 42.18
CA GLY A 264 2.78 24.64 43.04
C GLY A 264 1.98 25.75 42.33
N SER A 265 1.86 25.71 41.00
CA SER A 265 1.26 26.76 40.15
C SER A 265 -0.05 26.36 39.46
N TYR A 266 -0.58 25.15 39.73
CA TYR A 266 -1.88 24.72 39.23
C TYR A 266 -3.01 25.45 39.98
N GLY A 267 -3.26 26.69 39.60
CA GLY A 267 -4.48 27.42 39.95
C GLY A 267 -5.74 26.82 39.29
N PRO A 268 -6.95 27.28 39.68
CA PRO A 268 -8.23 26.74 39.21
C PRO A 268 -8.45 26.86 37.68
N ASP A 269 -7.70 27.71 37.00
CA ASP A 269 -7.91 28.06 35.59
C ASP A 269 -7.31 27.05 34.59
N GLY A 270 -6.63 25.99 35.05
CA GLY A 270 -6.15 24.90 34.19
C GLY A 270 -5.04 25.24 33.19
N ALA A 271 -4.64 26.51 33.06
CA ALA A 271 -3.64 26.98 32.08
C ALA A 271 -2.26 26.30 32.21
N ALA A 272 -1.85 25.92 33.42
CA ALA A 272 -0.62 25.15 33.62
C ALA A 272 -0.72 23.72 33.05
N ARG A 273 -1.90 23.08 33.10
CA ARG A 273 -2.12 21.75 32.52
C ARG A 273 -2.08 21.78 30.99
N GLN A 274 -2.67 22.81 30.39
CA GLN A 274 -2.65 22.98 28.94
C GLN A 274 -1.22 23.20 28.41
N ARG A 275 -0.41 24.00 29.11
CA ARG A 275 1.00 24.20 28.77
C ARG A 275 1.84 22.93 28.90
N ASP A 276 1.63 22.14 29.95
CA ASP A 276 2.37 20.88 30.11
C ASP A 276 1.98 19.84 29.06
N LEU A 277 0.71 19.84 28.60
CA LEU A 277 0.24 19.02 27.49
C LEU A 277 0.89 19.43 26.17
N GLU A 278 0.91 20.73 25.85
CA GLU A 278 1.56 21.26 24.65
C GLU A 278 3.08 20.99 24.66
N GLU A 279 3.72 21.10 25.81
CA GLU A 279 5.15 20.78 25.98
C GLU A 279 5.43 19.28 25.84
N PHE A 280 4.56 18.43 26.40
CA PHE A 280 4.65 16.98 26.22
C PHE A 280 4.44 16.60 24.75
N GLU A 281 3.43 17.18 24.08
CA GLU A 281 3.17 16.94 22.66
C GLU A 281 4.30 17.48 21.77
N GLY A 282 4.97 18.57 22.16
CA GLY A 282 6.15 19.10 21.48
C GLY A 282 7.38 18.20 21.63
N ASP A 283 7.72 17.82 22.86
CA ASP A 283 8.92 17.02 23.18
C ASP A 283 8.80 15.57 22.65
N PHE A 284 7.59 15.01 22.64
CA PHE A 284 7.34 13.61 22.25
C PHE A 284 6.63 13.44 20.89
N GLY A 285 6.09 14.50 20.29
CA GLY A 285 5.40 14.44 18.99
C GLY A 285 6.33 14.12 17.82
N LEU A 286 7.60 14.52 17.89
CA LEU A 286 8.63 14.23 16.89
C LEU A 286 9.07 12.75 16.85
N LEU A 287 8.74 11.97 17.88
CA LEU A 287 9.11 10.55 18.00
C LEU A 287 8.08 9.59 17.38
N ARG A 288 6.95 10.10 16.86
CA ARG A 288 5.89 9.29 16.23
C ARG A 288 6.12 8.97 14.73
N VAL A 289 7.24 9.39 14.13
CA VAL A 289 7.44 9.35 12.67
C VAL A 289 8.52 8.35 12.18
N GLU A 290 9.10 7.52 13.06
CA GLU A 290 10.01 6.43 12.64
C GLU A 290 9.37 5.04 12.69
#